data_AF-A0A1B6KJF6-F1
#
_entry.id   AF-A0A1B6KJF6-F1
#
_cell.length_a   1.000
_cell.length_b   1.000
_cell.length_c   1.000
_cell.angle_alpha   90.00
_cell.angle_beta   90.00
_cell.angle_gamma   90.00
#
_symmetry.space_group_name_H-M   'P 1'
#
loop_
_entity.id
_entity.type
_entity.pdbx_description
1 polymer ?
#
loop_
_entity_poly.entity_id
_entity_poly.type
_entity_poly.pdbx_seq_one_letter_code
_entity_poly.pdbx_strand_id
1 'polypeptide(L)'
;WTDHSWLHTSEMATVRVLGPVVLFLACSLVNSQSADTNVADYIFWKKADITAWHQFFPSRVLREELLTNQAAVAAVSNLTSGLGSSLSTVVAFQAQELLTAQQLMAGTDAEGCISGISTYMTKAINDEIATYSDCAADALSKLNRLNKTWASLQSKYTAAYQKALVRIDACAKTYPNKDSLDRLKSCVEAMNINYFLVANATQKALSPSPSMSYFQSVVVECASNAASAVASKGSHFLELLLDCSKLDSTIDQTIYAEQLSQWGGYNDTLASQLVTGQSKNHDQVSAVETKMITYYNLQKETLEKYVIESRGLGFYLNRMYSYLSDYYNTVTATSADNPGDAACVNSANAALQSVVITVASKSLSCDLEIVGNTKQMMSQIVGDFSYLNALMPAIGNAALLNCIRRGYVFAPNTVGNCFNLISWQFDIVNTDRDADIAAKVAVLTGYERSFFSGSDLPCGGTTLKAAYLAAEVALYDLQRCLYITTGTDYSVTTPLPHHQ
;
A
#
# COMPACT_ATOMS: atom_id res chain seq x y z
N TRP A 1 41.06 32.49 -72.52
CA TRP A 1 40.86 31.82 -73.81
C TRP A 1 39.60 31.00 -73.66
N THR A 2 38.40 31.38 -74.05
CA THR A 2 37.80 32.50 -74.80
C THR A 2 36.29 32.38 -74.47
N ASP A 3 35.68 33.41 -73.89
CA ASP A 3 34.65 34.25 -74.53
C ASP A 3 33.53 33.50 -75.28
N HIS A 4 32.29 33.61 -74.77
CA HIS A 4 31.27 34.44 -75.41
C HIS A 4 30.04 34.69 -74.51
N SER A 5 29.89 35.96 -74.17
CA SER A 5 28.65 36.63 -73.76
C SER A 5 27.66 36.76 -74.92
N TRP A 6 26.36 36.71 -74.63
CA TRP A 6 25.36 37.65 -75.20
C TRP A 6 24.20 37.86 -74.20
N LEU A 7 23.98 39.14 -73.88
CA LEU A 7 22.74 39.75 -73.34
C LEU A 7 21.60 39.61 -74.37
N HIS A 8 20.30 39.77 -74.16
CA HIS A 8 19.36 40.43 -73.24
C HIS A 8 18.04 39.59 -73.35
N THR A 9 17.05 39.56 -72.45
CA THR A 9 16.15 40.65 -72.05
C THR A 9 15.34 40.23 -70.81
N SER A 10 15.09 41.22 -69.97
CA SER A 10 14.22 41.26 -68.80
C SER A 10 12.76 40.91 -69.07
N GLU A 11 12.12 40.20 -68.13
CA GLU A 11 10.79 40.59 -67.63
C GLU A 11 10.56 40.02 -66.22
N MET A 12 10.10 40.89 -65.33
CA MET A 12 9.80 40.61 -63.93
C MET A 12 8.56 39.72 -63.82
N ALA A 13 8.64 38.66 -63.01
CA ALA A 13 7.47 38.10 -62.34
C ALA A 13 7.88 37.59 -60.95
N THR A 14 7.75 38.47 -59.96
CA THR A 14 7.62 38.11 -58.54
C THR A 14 6.49 37.13 -58.35
N VAL A 15 6.80 35.83 -58.24
CA VAL A 15 5.88 34.82 -57.73
C VAL A 15 6.13 34.68 -56.23
N ARG A 16 5.19 35.21 -55.44
CA ARG A 16 5.11 35.02 -53.99
C ARG A 16 4.95 33.53 -53.67
N VAL A 17 6.01 32.90 -53.20
CA VAL A 17 5.97 31.58 -52.55
C VAL A 17 5.88 31.80 -51.03
N LEU A 18 4.69 32.09 -50.53
CA LEU A 18 4.38 32.13 -49.10
C LEU A 18 3.00 31.51 -48.89
N GLY A 19 2.97 30.18 -48.90
CA GLY A 19 1.75 29.37 -48.79
C GLY A 19 1.99 27.96 -48.25
N PRO A 20 3.14 27.29 -48.53
CA PRO A 20 3.39 25.95 -47.99
C PRO A 20 4.12 25.94 -46.63
N VAL A 21 4.79 27.02 -46.23
CA VAL A 21 5.75 26.99 -45.09
C VAL A 21 5.07 26.94 -43.73
N VAL A 22 3.86 27.49 -43.59
CA VAL A 22 3.13 27.49 -42.30
C VAL A 22 2.45 26.14 -42.01
N LEU A 23 2.03 25.40 -43.04
CA LEU A 23 1.55 24.02 -42.87
C LEU A 23 2.67 23.04 -42.48
N PHE A 24 3.89 23.25 -42.99
CA PHE A 24 5.04 22.42 -42.61
C PHE A 24 5.52 22.67 -41.18
N LEU A 25 5.47 23.92 -40.68
CA LEU A 25 5.87 24.24 -39.31
C LEU A 25 4.89 23.67 -38.27
N ALA A 26 3.58 23.68 -38.55
CA ALA A 26 2.58 23.02 -37.70
C ALA A 26 2.71 21.49 -37.72
N CYS A 27 2.99 20.87 -38.88
CA CYS A 27 3.24 19.43 -38.97
C CYS A 27 4.54 18.99 -38.28
N SER A 28 5.59 19.82 -38.27
CA SER A 28 6.85 19.49 -37.58
C SER A 28 6.77 19.62 -36.06
N LEU A 29 5.86 20.43 -35.52
CA LEU A 29 5.60 20.52 -34.08
C LEU A 29 4.69 19.39 -33.57
N VAL A 30 3.73 18.93 -34.39
CA VAL A 30 2.76 17.88 -34.04
C VAL A 30 3.38 16.46 -33.98
N ASN A 31 4.46 16.22 -34.72
CA ASN A 31 5.15 14.92 -34.72
C ASN A 31 6.17 14.71 -33.59
N SER A 32 6.47 15.73 -32.78
CA SER A 32 7.50 15.61 -31.71
C SER A 32 6.94 15.46 -30.30
N GLN A 33 5.61 15.55 -30.10
CA GLN A 33 5.01 15.52 -28.74
C GLN A 33 3.93 14.46 -28.52
N SER A 34 3.51 13.71 -29.56
CA SER A 34 2.44 12.70 -29.42
C SER A 34 2.93 11.24 -29.40
N ALA A 35 4.23 11.01 -29.64
CA ALA A 35 4.80 9.65 -29.69
C ALA A 35 5.55 9.24 -28.40
N ASP A 36 6.00 10.19 -27.56
CA ASP A 36 6.88 9.91 -26.41
C ASP A 36 6.14 9.74 -25.06
N THR A 37 4.91 10.24 -24.91
CA THR A 37 4.17 10.17 -23.64
C THR A 37 3.70 8.76 -23.29
N ASN A 38 3.23 7.96 -24.25
CA ASN A 38 2.68 6.62 -23.98
C ASN A 38 3.73 5.58 -23.53
N VAL A 39 5.00 5.72 -23.94
CA VAL A 39 6.08 4.79 -23.52
C VAL A 39 6.58 5.15 -22.13
N ALA A 40 6.83 6.43 -21.86
CA ALA A 40 7.30 6.90 -20.56
C ALA A 40 6.25 6.66 -19.46
N ASP A 41 4.98 6.95 -19.72
CA ASP A 41 3.89 6.72 -18.76
C ASP A 41 3.65 5.21 -18.54
N TYR A 42 3.75 4.36 -19.58
CA TYR A 42 3.64 2.90 -19.43
C TYR A 42 4.78 2.32 -18.57
N ILE A 43 6.01 2.77 -18.77
CA ILE A 43 7.17 2.35 -17.97
C ILE A 43 7.04 2.84 -16.52
N PHE A 44 6.66 4.10 -16.34
CA PHE A 44 6.37 4.66 -15.02
C PHE A 44 5.31 3.82 -14.30
N TRP A 45 4.20 3.50 -14.97
CA TRP A 45 3.13 2.66 -14.42
C TRP A 45 3.64 1.29 -13.97
N LYS A 46 4.34 0.55 -14.84
CA LYS A 46 4.81 -0.80 -14.49
C LYS A 46 5.82 -0.81 -13.35
N LYS A 47 6.63 0.24 -13.21
CA LYS A 47 7.52 0.40 -12.05
C LYS A 47 6.74 0.79 -10.80
N ALA A 48 5.74 1.65 -10.91
CA ALA A 48 4.87 2.03 -9.79
C ALA A 48 4.08 0.83 -9.27
N ASP A 49 3.54 -0.02 -10.15
CA ASP A 49 2.86 -1.29 -9.85
C ASP A 49 3.73 -2.22 -9.00
N ILE A 50 4.95 -2.51 -9.47
CA ILE A 50 5.93 -3.33 -8.75
C ILE A 50 6.36 -2.68 -7.43
N THR A 51 6.52 -1.36 -7.39
CA THR A 51 6.94 -0.63 -6.19
C THR A 51 5.86 -0.64 -5.12
N ALA A 52 4.61 -0.39 -5.50
CA ALA A 52 3.45 -0.44 -4.61
C ALA A 52 3.29 -1.84 -4.02
N TRP A 53 3.30 -2.88 -4.88
CA TRP A 53 3.23 -4.26 -4.41
C TRP A 53 4.38 -4.62 -3.46
N HIS A 54 5.60 -4.20 -3.80
CA HIS A 54 6.78 -4.42 -2.97
C HIS A 54 6.60 -3.84 -1.57
N GLN A 55 6.16 -2.59 -1.48
CA GLN A 55 5.99 -1.85 -0.23
C GLN A 55 4.88 -2.43 0.66
N PHE A 56 3.82 -2.95 0.04
CA PHE A 56 2.61 -3.33 0.77
C PHE A 56 2.67 -4.75 1.31
N PHE A 57 3.13 -5.73 0.51
CA PHE A 57 2.97 -7.12 0.88
C PHE A 57 4.30 -7.80 1.26
N PRO A 58 5.25 -8.04 0.33
CA PRO A 58 6.37 -8.90 0.67
C PRO A 58 7.40 -8.21 1.58
N SER A 59 7.64 -6.89 1.45
CA SER A 59 8.56 -6.18 2.35
C SER A 59 8.04 -6.16 3.79
N ARG A 60 6.72 -5.99 3.96
CA ARG A 60 6.06 -5.96 5.27
C ARG A 60 6.12 -7.33 5.93
N VAL A 61 5.73 -8.40 5.23
CA VAL A 61 5.76 -9.76 5.78
C VAL A 61 7.20 -10.19 6.13
N LEU A 62 8.20 -9.79 5.31
CA LEU A 62 9.61 -9.97 5.64
C LEU A 62 9.99 -9.22 6.93
N ARG A 63 9.54 -7.97 7.09
CA ARG A 63 9.83 -7.17 8.29
C ARG A 63 9.15 -7.75 9.53
N GLU A 64 7.92 -8.23 9.40
CA GLU A 64 7.16 -8.88 10.46
C GLU A 64 7.86 -10.15 10.95
N GLU A 65 8.29 -11.02 10.04
CA GLU A 65 9.03 -12.23 10.43
C GLU A 65 10.35 -11.88 11.13
N LEU A 66 11.10 -10.89 10.64
CA LEU A 66 12.34 -10.45 11.28
C LEU A 66 12.10 -9.99 12.73
N LEU A 67 11.13 -9.10 12.93
CA LEU A 67 10.82 -8.58 14.25
C LEU A 67 10.27 -9.68 15.17
N THR A 68 9.48 -10.59 14.62
CA THR A 68 8.98 -11.77 15.33
C THR A 68 10.12 -12.67 15.79
N ASN A 69 11.08 -12.98 14.90
CA ASN A 69 12.24 -13.78 15.24
C ASN A 69 13.09 -13.11 16.34
N GLN A 70 13.38 -11.82 16.20
CA GLN A 70 14.14 -11.05 17.19
C GLN A 70 13.43 -11.03 18.56
N ALA A 71 12.12 -10.79 18.57
CA ALA A 71 11.33 -10.80 19.78
C ALA A 71 11.24 -12.21 20.40
N ALA A 72 11.15 -13.26 19.57
CA ALA A 72 11.12 -14.65 20.02
C ALA A 72 12.44 -15.04 20.69
N VAL A 73 13.58 -14.69 20.09
CA VAL A 73 14.91 -14.91 20.69
C VAL A 73 15.00 -14.21 22.05
N ALA A 74 14.59 -12.94 22.14
CA ALA A 74 14.62 -12.20 23.39
C ALA A 74 13.65 -12.77 24.44
N ALA A 75 12.47 -13.22 24.02
CA ALA A 75 11.49 -13.85 24.90
C ALA A 75 12.00 -15.19 25.44
N VAL A 76 12.65 -16.02 24.62
CA VAL A 76 13.30 -17.26 25.08
C VAL A 76 14.36 -16.94 26.12
N SER A 77 15.28 -16.02 25.83
CA SER A 77 16.34 -15.66 26.80
C SER A 77 15.76 -15.17 28.13
N ASN A 78 14.72 -14.32 28.10
CA ASN A 78 14.09 -13.82 29.32
C ASN A 78 13.32 -14.90 30.07
N LEU A 79 12.65 -15.83 29.38
CA LEU A 79 12.03 -16.99 30.01
C LEU A 79 13.10 -17.85 30.68
N THR A 80 14.17 -18.22 29.99
CA THR A 80 15.24 -19.03 30.58
C THR A 80 15.82 -18.41 31.85
N SER A 81 16.04 -17.09 31.89
CA SER A 81 16.56 -16.41 33.09
C SER A 81 15.52 -16.12 34.17
N GLY A 82 14.25 -15.95 33.79
CA GLY A 82 13.18 -15.44 34.64
C GLY A 82 12.14 -16.47 35.06
N LEU A 83 12.21 -17.69 34.51
CA LEU A 83 11.18 -18.71 34.70
C LEU A 83 10.91 -19.02 36.16
N GLY A 84 11.95 -19.12 36.99
CA GLY A 84 11.78 -19.39 38.43
C GLY A 84 10.95 -18.33 39.14
N SER A 85 11.12 -17.05 38.80
CA SER A 85 10.28 -15.98 39.33
C SER A 85 8.85 -16.09 38.85
N SER A 86 8.63 -16.42 37.57
CA SER A 86 7.29 -16.60 37.01
C SER A 86 6.58 -17.81 37.61
N LEU A 87 7.27 -18.93 37.81
CA LEU A 87 6.75 -20.13 38.47
C LEU A 87 6.48 -19.88 39.95
N SER A 88 7.28 -19.05 40.62
CA SER A 88 7.00 -18.64 42.01
C SER A 88 5.67 -17.88 42.12
N THR A 89 5.29 -17.11 41.09
CA THR A 89 3.97 -16.45 41.05
C THR A 89 2.82 -17.45 40.92
N VAL A 90 3.03 -18.58 40.24
CA VAL A 90 2.03 -19.67 40.13
C VAL A 90 1.68 -20.24 41.51
N VAL A 91 2.64 -20.24 42.44
CA VAL A 91 2.49 -20.86 43.77
C VAL A 91 2.54 -19.88 44.94
N ALA A 92 2.37 -18.58 44.66
CA ALA A 92 2.45 -17.54 45.68
C ALA A 92 1.42 -17.74 46.80
N PHE A 93 0.23 -18.26 46.47
CA PHE A 93 -0.80 -18.62 47.45
C PHE A 93 -0.31 -19.72 48.41
N GLN A 94 0.31 -20.78 47.89
CA GLN A 94 0.84 -21.88 48.70
C GLN A 94 1.99 -21.43 49.61
N ALA A 95 2.81 -20.48 49.16
CA ALA A 95 3.84 -19.89 50.02
C ALA A 95 3.25 -19.11 51.19
N GLN A 96 2.13 -18.42 50.98
CA GLN A 96 1.39 -17.74 52.05
C GLN A 96 0.78 -18.76 53.03
N GLU A 97 0.21 -19.85 52.53
CA GLU A 97 -0.31 -20.93 53.37
C GLU A 97 0.76 -21.60 54.23
N LEU A 98 1.96 -21.85 53.68
CA LEU A 98 3.10 -22.37 54.46
C LEU A 98 3.47 -21.44 55.61
N LEU A 99 3.52 -20.13 55.35
CA LEU A 99 3.84 -19.12 56.36
C LEU A 99 2.82 -19.12 57.49
N THR A 100 1.54 -19.21 57.16
CA THR A 100 0.45 -19.34 58.13
C THR A 100 0.59 -20.63 58.95
N ALA A 101 0.84 -21.76 58.30
CA ALA A 101 1.01 -23.05 58.96
C ALA A 101 2.21 -23.05 59.93
N GLN A 102 3.34 -22.47 59.52
CA GLN A 102 4.53 -22.30 60.37
C GLN A 102 4.24 -21.47 61.63
N GLN A 103 3.41 -20.43 61.51
CA GLN A 103 3.04 -19.59 62.66
C GLN A 103 2.09 -20.31 63.62
N LEU A 104 1.15 -21.10 63.10
CA LEU A 104 0.16 -21.81 63.90
C LEU A 104 0.75 -23.02 64.65
N MET A 105 1.74 -23.69 64.07
CA MET A 105 2.31 -24.93 64.60
C MET A 105 3.66 -24.73 65.33
N ALA A 106 4.05 -23.48 65.60
CA ALA A 106 5.28 -23.18 66.32
C ALA A 106 5.21 -23.66 67.77
N GLY A 107 6.18 -24.47 68.21
CA GLY A 107 6.22 -25.03 69.55
C GLY A 107 5.25 -26.19 69.79
N THR A 108 4.65 -26.75 68.74
CA THR A 108 3.75 -27.91 68.81
C THR A 108 4.39 -29.16 68.21
N ASP A 109 3.78 -30.33 68.44
CA ASP A 109 4.30 -31.61 67.93
C ASP A 109 4.35 -31.67 66.39
N ALA A 110 3.67 -30.75 65.69
CA ALA A 110 3.67 -30.62 64.24
C ALA A 110 4.85 -29.81 63.66
N GLU A 111 5.61 -29.08 64.50
CA GLU A 111 6.69 -28.17 64.05
C GLU A 111 7.76 -28.90 63.21
N GLY A 112 8.17 -30.11 63.64
CA GLY A 112 9.14 -30.93 62.92
C GLY A 112 8.66 -31.35 61.52
N CYS A 113 7.36 -31.60 61.36
CA CYS A 113 6.75 -31.96 60.09
C CYS A 113 6.77 -30.77 59.12
N ILE A 114 6.33 -29.60 59.57
CA ILE A 114 6.32 -28.37 58.77
C ILE A 114 7.74 -27.94 58.38
N SER A 115 8.71 -28.04 59.30
CA SER A 115 10.11 -27.77 59.00
C SER A 115 10.64 -28.69 57.89
N GLY A 116 10.23 -29.97 57.90
CA GLY A 116 10.63 -30.97 56.90
C GLY A 116 10.13 -30.70 55.48
N ILE A 117 8.99 -30.02 55.33
CA ILE A 117 8.39 -29.71 54.02
C ILE A 117 8.63 -28.26 53.56
N SER A 118 9.26 -27.42 54.38
CA SER A 118 9.47 -25.99 54.11
C SER A 118 10.18 -25.68 52.78
N THR A 119 11.08 -26.57 52.32
CA THR A 119 11.82 -26.40 51.06
C THR A 119 11.16 -27.06 49.85
N TYR A 120 10.01 -27.73 50.05
CA TYR A 120 9.37 -28.57 49.02
C TYR A 120 9.06 -27.75 47.75
N MET A 121 8.42 -26.59 47.89
CA MET A 121 8.04 -25.77 46.74
C MET A 121 9.24 -25.13 46.04
N THR A 122 10.28 -24.73 46.78
CA THR A 122 11.53 -24.24 46.17
C THR A 122 12.20 -25.33 45.35
N LYS A 123 12.25 -26.57 45.85
CA LYS A 123 12.75 -27.72 45.08
C LYS A 123 11.89 -28.01 43.87
N ALA A 124 10.57 -28.01 44.01
CA ALA A 124 9.63 -28.21 42.92
C ALA A 124 9.86 -27.22 41.77
N ILE A 125 10.02 -25.92 42.08
CA ILE A 125 10.33 -24.89 41.10
C ILE A 125 11.68 -25.15 40.43
N ASN A 126 12.73 -25.44 41.22
CA ASN A 126 14.07 -25.68 40.67
C ASN A 126 14.11 -26.90 39.73
N ASP A 127 13.41 -27.97 40.10
CA ASP A 127 13.28 -29.16 39.26
C ASP A 127 12.61 -28.81 37.93
N GLU A 128 11.54 -28.02 37.95
CA GLU A 128 10.83 -27.61 36.72
C GLU A 128 11.60 -26.57 35.89
N ILE A 129 12.46 -25.75 36.50
CA ILE A 129 13.41 -24.91 35.74
C ILE A 129 14.37 -25.78 34.94
N ALA A 130 14.93 -26.82 35.55
CA ALA A 130 15.83 -27.75 34.87
C ALA A 130 15.10 -28.48 33.73
N THR A 131 13.91 -29.01 34.00
CA THR A 131 13.08 -29.68 32.97
C THR A 131 12.72 -28.74 31.81
N TYR A 132 12.38 -27.48 32.09
CA TYR A 132 12.17 -26.49 31.03
C TYR A 132 13.43 -26.24 30.22
N SER A 133 14.59 -26.08 30.87
CA SER A 133 15.86 -25.82 30.21
C SER A 133 16.22 -26.96 29.23
N ASP A 134 15.96 -28.21 29.62
CA ASP A 134 16.17 -29.37 28.76
C ASP A 134 15.15 -29.39 27.60
N CYS A 135 13.87 -29.13 27.89
CA CYS A 135 12.80 -29.10 26.90
C CYS A 135 13.03 -28.01 25.82
N ALA A 136 13.49 -26.83 26.23
CA ALA A 136 13.70 -25.68 25.35
C ALA A 136 15.16 -25.52 24.88
N ALA A 137 16.03 -26.51 25.09
CA ALA A 137 17.47 -26.40 24.84
C ALA A 137 17.83 -25.95 23.41
N ASP A 138 17.08 -26.44 22.42
CA ASP A 138 17.31 -26.12 21.00
C ASP A 138 16.63 -24.83 20.52
N ALA A 139 15.83 -24.18 21.36
CA ALA A 139 14.98 -23.07 20.96
C ALA A 139 15.77 -21.92 20.31
N LEU A 140 16.83 -21.45 20.97
CA LEU A 140 17.68 -20.38 20.46
C LEU A 140 18.42 -20.78 19.18
N SER A 141 18.96 -22.01 19.13
CA SER A 141 19.65 -22.54 17.95
C SER A 141 18.73 -22.57 16.74
N LYS A 142 17.49 -23.04 16.90
CA LYS A 142 16.51 -23.12 15.82
C LYS A 142 16.01 -21.75 15.38
N LEU A 143 15.73 -20.83 16.30
CA LEU A 143 15.35 -19.44 15.96
C LEU A 143 16.47 -18.74 15.18
N ASN A 144 17.74 -18.94 15.56
CA ASN A 144 18.89 -18.41 14.81
C ASN A 144 19.00 -19.01 13.40
N ARG A 145 18.67 -20.30 13.23
CA ARG A 145 18.61 -20.92 11.89
C ARG A 145 17.47 -20.34 11.05
N LEU A 146 16.30 -20.10 11.66
CA LEU A 146 15.17 -19.44 10.98
C LEU A 146 15.55 -18.03 10.53
N ASN A 147 16.29 -17.26 11.34
CA ASN A 147 16.79 -15.94 10.95
C ASN A 147 17.75 -16.01 9.74
N LYS A 148 18.61 -17.04 9.67
CA LYS A 148 19.48 -17.25 8.49
C LYS A 148 18.67 -17.60 7.24
N THR A 149 17.65 -18.45 7.37
CA THR A 149 16.72 -18.77 6.27
C THR A 149 15.97 -17.52 5.80
N TRP A 150 15.49 -16.71 6.74
CA TRP A 150 14.86 -15.42 6.47
C TRP A 150 15.81 -14.49 5.70
N ALA A 151 17.07 -14.35 6.11
CA ALA A 151 18.05 -13.48 5.44
C ALA A 151 18.31 -13.93 3.99
N SER A 152 18.38 -15.25 3.75
CA SER A 152 18.49 -15.81 2.40
C SER A 152 17.26 -15.49 1.54
N LEU A 153 16.06 -15.61 2.12
CA LEU A 153 14.80 -15.28 1.45
C LEU A 153 14.72 -13.78 1.13
N GLN A 154 15.08 -12.91 2.08
CA GLN A 154 15.13 -11.46 1.88
C GLN A 154 16.08 -11.10 0.74
N SER A 155 17.29 -11.66 0.72
CA SER A 155 18.27 -11.39 -0.34
C SER A 155 17.76 -11.81 -1.72
N LYS A 156 17.17 -13.00 -1.84
CA LYS A 156 16.56 -13.48 -3.11
C LYS A 156 15.43 -12.55 -3.58
N TYR A 157 14.55 -12.15 -2.66
CA TYR A 157 13.45 -11.24 -2.94
C TYR A 157 13.94 -9.85 -3.38
N THR A 158 14.84 -9.23 -2.62
CA THR A 158 15.39 -7.91 -2.92
C THR A 158 16.11 -7.91 -4.28
N ALA A 159 16.86 -8.97 -4.58
CA ALA A 159 17.50 -9.13 -5.89
C ALA A 159 16.47 -9.23 -7.03
N ALA A 160 15.38 -9.98 -6.85
CA ALA A 160 14.32 -10.09 -7.84
C ALA A 160 13.61 -8.75 -8.08
N TYR A 161 13.30 -8.01 -7.01
CA TYR A 161 12.70 -6.67 -7.08
C TYR A 161 13.60 -5.69 -7.84
N GLN A 162 14.86 -5.55 -7.45
CA GLN A 162 15.82 -4.66 -8.12
C GLN A 162 16.04 -5.05 -9.58
N LYS A 163 16.17 -6.35 -9.86
CA LYS A 163 16.34 -6.88 -11.22
C LYS A 163 15.14 -6.56 -12.11
N ALA A 164 13.91 -6.64 -11.59
CA ALA A 164 12.71 -6.30 -12.35
C ALA A 164 12.73 -4.83 -12.76
N LEU A 165 13.00 -3.91 -11.82
CA LEU A 165 13.07 -2.47 -12.11
C LEU A 165 14.15 -2.13 -13.15
N VAL A 166 15.37 -2.67 -12.99
CA VAL A 166 16.48 -2.44 -13.92
C VAL A 166 16.18 -3.00 -15.32
N ARG A 167 15.54 -4.17 -15.40
CA ARG A 167 15.22 -4.80 -16.69
C ARG A 167 14.07 -4.11 -17.41
N ILE A 168 13.12 -3.51 -16.68
CA ILE A 168 12.10 -2.64 -17.28
C ILE A 168 12.77 -1.44 -17.97
N ASP A 169 13.74 -0.81 -17.30
CA ASP A 169 14.51 0.30 -17.91
C ASP A 169 15.30 -0.17 -19.15
N ALA A 170 15.83 -1.40 -19.13
CA ALA A 170 16.49 -1.99 -20.29
C ALA A 170 15.54 -2.28 -21.46
N CYS A 171 14.30 -2.73 -21.19
CA CYS A 171 13.26 -2.89 -22.20
C CYS A 171 12.95 -1.55 -22.89
N ALA A 172 12.80 -0.48 -22.11
CA ALA A 172 12.55 0.87 -22.62
C ALA A 172 13.67 1.38 -23.55
N LYS A 173 14.93 1.13 -23.18
CA LYS A 173 16.09 1.48 -24.03
C LYS A 173 16.15 0.68 -25.33
N THR A 174 15.72 -0.58 -25.31
CA THR A 174 15.78 -1.48 -26.46
C THR A 174 14.66 -1.20 -27.47
N TYR A 175 13.49 -0.77 -26.98
CA TYR A 175 12.30 -0.53 -27.78
C TYR A 175 11.73 0.88 -27.50
N PRO A 176 12.42 1.95 -27.96
CA PRO A 176 12.11 3.32 -27.54
C PRO A 176 10.94 3.97 -28.30
N ASN A 177 10.50 3.41 -29.42
CA ASN A 177 9.53 4.05 -30.32
C ASN A 177 8.20 3.29 -30.43
N LYS A 178 7.16 4.01 -30.88
CA LYS A 178 5.77 3.52 -30.98
C LYS A 178 5.62 2.27 -31.86
N ASP A 179 6.44 2.13 -32.91
CA ASP A 179 6.44 0.95 -33.79
C ASP A 179 6.92 -0.33 -33.11
N SER A 180 7.61 -0.20 -31.97
CA SER A 180 8.08 -1.30 -31.12
C SER A 180 7.23 -1.48 -29.85
N LEU A 181 6.10 -0.79 -29.72
CA LEU A 181 5.30 -0.75 -28.49
C LEU A 181 4.87 -2.14 -28.02
N ASP A 182 4.46 -3.02 -28.93
CA ASP A 182 4.06 -4.39 -28.57
C ASP A 182 5.24 -5.20 -28.03
N ARG A 183 6.44 -5.03 -28.63
CA ARG A 183 7.67 -5.68 -28.15
C ARG A 183 8.10 -5.13 -26.79
N LEU A 184 7.96 -3.83 -26.58
CA LEU A 184 8.18 -3.19 -25.28
C LEU A 184 7.24 -3.79 -24.23
N LYS A 185 5.93 -3.82 -24.50
CA LYS A 185 4.91 -4.36 -23.59
C LYS A 185 5.21 -5.82 -23.24
N SER A 186 5.50 -6.66 -24.23
CA SER A 186 5.86 -8.07 -23.98
C SER A 186 7.13 -8.21 -23.12
N CYS A 187 8.16 -7.39 -23.37
CA CYS A 187 9.39 -7.40 -22.58
C CYS A 187 9.13 -7.02 -21.11
N VAL A 188 8.37 -5.94 -20.89
CA VAL A 188 8.04 -5.44 -19.55
C VAL A 188 7.13 -6.40 -18.80
N GLU A 189 6.12 -6.97 -19.46
CA GLU A 189 5.20 -7.94 -18.85
C GLU A 189 5.92 -9.20 -18.38
N ALA A 190 6.88 -9.71 -19.15
CA ALA A 190 7.69 -10.84 -18.73
C ALA A 190 8.50 -10.53 -17.45
N MET A 191 8.97 -9.29 -17.27
CA MET A 191 9.69 -8.90 -16.05
C MET A 191 8.74 -8.75 -14.85
N ASN A 192 7.56 -8.21 -15.10
CA ASN A 192 6.49 -8.08 -14.11
C ASN A 192 6.07 -9.47 -13.58
N ILE A 193 5.74 -10.42 -14.46
CA ILE A 193 5.37 -11.81 -14.08
C ILE A 193 6.45 -12.46 -13.22
N ASN A 194 7.72 -12.35 -13.63
CA ASN A 194 8.83 -12.94 -12.88
C ASN A 194 8.97 -12.36 -11.46
N TYR A 195 8.74 -11.05 -11.30
CA TYR A 195 8.73 -10.41 -9.99
C TYR A 195 7.60 -10.96 -9.10
N PHE A 196 6.36 -11.00 -9.61
CA PHE A 196 5.20 -11.44 -8.84
C PHE A 196 5.29 -12.92 -8.43
N LEU A 197 5.88 -13.79 -9.27
CA LEU A 197 6.16 -15.18 -8.90
C LEU A 197 7.04 -15.27 -7.63
N VAL A 198 8.13 -14.49 -7.57
CA VAL A 198 9.03 -14.48 -6.41
C VAL A 198 8.37 -13.80 -5.20
N ALA A 199 7.63 -12.71 -5.41
CA ALA A 199 6.92 -11.98 -4.37
C ALA A 199 5.88 -12.88 -3.67
N ASN A 200 5.07 -13.60 -4.44
CA ASN A 200 4.02 -14.50 -3.90
C ASN A 200 4.64 -15.71 -3.18
N ALA A 201 5.70 -16.30 -3.74
CA ALA A 201 6.43 -17.37 -3.07
C ALA A 201 7.04 -16.92 -1.73
N THR A 202 7.54 -15.69 -1.67
CA THR A 202 8.09 -15.08 -0.45
C THR A 202 7.01 -14.92 0.62
N GLN A 203 5.85 -14.37 0.27
CA GLN A 203 4.72 -14.23 1.20
C GLN A 203 4.26 -15.58 1.74
N LYS A 204 4.09 -16.58 0.85
CA LYS A 204 3.67 -17.94 1.23
C LYS A 204 4.65 -18.64 2.16
N ALA A 205 5.95 -18.35 2.03
CA ALA A 205 6.98 -18.96 2.88
C ALA A 205 7.00 -18.38 4.32
N LEU A 206 6.35 -17.24 4.55
CA LEU A 206 6.41 -16.49 5.81
C LEU A 206 5.05 -16.32 6.49
N SER A 207 3.97 -16.80 5.87
CA SER A 207 2.62 -16.77 6.43
C SER A 207 2.05 -18.19 6.45
N PRO A 208 1.75 -18.77 7.64
CA PRO A 208 1.97 -18.19 8.98
C PRO A 208 3.47 -18.04 9.34
N SER A 209 3.77 -17.19 10.32
CA SER A 209 5.15 -16.88 10.75
C SER A 209 5.90 -18.13 11.24
N PRO A 210 7.01 -18.53 10.59
CA PRO A 210 7.82 -19.67 11.03
C PRO A 210 8.36 -19.51 12.45
N SER A 211 8.82 -18.31 12.81
CA SER A 211 9.37 -18.05 14.15
C SER A 211 8.31 -18.10 15.24
N MET A 212 7.12 -17.53 15.01
CA MET A 212 6.04 -17.58 15.99
C MET A 212 5.49 -19.00 16.15
N SER A 213 5.28 -19.73 15.04
CA SER A 213 4.82 -21.12 15.11
C SER A 213 5.80 -21.99 15.91
N TYR A 214 7.10 -21.83 15.69
CA TYR A 214 8.11 -22.57 16.46
C TYR A 214 8.16 -22.15 17.93
N PHE A 215 8.05 -20.85 18.23
CA PHE A 215 7.99 -20.36 19.60
C PHE A 215 6.80 -20.96 20.35
N GLN A 216 5.62 -21.01 19.73
CA GLN A 216 4.42 -21.61 20.32
C GLN A 216 4.55 -23.12 20.50
N SER A 217 5.04 -23.84 19.50
CA SER A 217 5.10 -25.30 19.51
C SER A 217 6.22 -25.89 20.38
N VAL A 218 7.12 -25.05 20.91
CA VAL A 218 8.24 -25.53 21.73
C VAL A 218 8.33 -24.72 23.01
N VAL A 219 8.56 -23.42 22.89
CA VAL A 219 8.88 -22.57 24.06
C VAL A 219 7.67 -22.43 24.96
N VAL A 220 6.50 -22.15 24.37
CA VAL A 220 5.24 -22.04 25.12
C VAL A 220 4.84 -23.39 25.68
N GLU A 221 4.87 -24.45 24.88
CA GLU A 221 4.55 -25.81 25.35
C GLU A 221 5.43 -26.24 26.54
N CYS A 222 6.75 -26.06 26.47
CA CYS A 222 7.65 -26.34 27.58
C CYS A 222 7.33 -25.51 28.82
N ALA A 223 7.05 -24.20 28.66
CA ALA A 223 6.72 -23.31 29.78
C ALA A 223 5.39 -23.69 30.45
N SER A 224 4.38 -24.01 29.63
CA SER A 224 3.06 -24.49 30.04
C SER A 224 3.13 -25.80 30.81
N ASN A 225 3.95 -26.74 30.34
CA ASN A 225 4.20 -28.02 31.03
C ASN A 225 4.85 -27.80 32.39
N ALA A 226 5.89 -26.95 32.47
CA ALA A 226 6.55 -26.61 33.73
C ALA A 226 5.58 -25.95 34.72
N ALA A 227 4.74 -25.00 34.26
CA ALA A 227 3.75 -24.35 35.11
C ALA A 227 2.69 -25.32 35.63
N SER A 228 2.21 -26.23 34.77
CA SER A 228 1.24 -27.27 35.14
C SER A 228 1.83 -28.26 36.15
N ALA A 229 3.10 -28.64 35.97
CA ALA A 229 3.81 -29.52 36.90
C ALA A 229 4.03 -28.84 38.26
N VAL A 230 4.45 -27.57 38.28
CA VAL A 230 4.55 -26.78 39.52
C VAL A 230 3.19 -26.66 40.22
N ALA A 231 2.11 -26.42 39.46
CA ALA A 231 0.76 -26.36 40.03
C ALA A 231 0.35 -27.69 40.68
N SER A 232 0.58 -28.82 40.01
CA SER A 232 0.31 -30.16 40.53
C SER A 232 1.13 -30.47 41.79
N LYS A 233 2.43 -30.14 41.79
CA LYS A 233 3.29 -30.25 42.97
C LYS A 233 2.79 -29.34 44.11
N GLY A 234 2.26 -28.17 43.78
CA GLY A 234 1.60 -27.27 44.72
C GLY A 234 0.37 -27.89 45.37
N SER A 235 -0.48 -28.61 44.63
CA SER A 235 -1.61 -29.36 45.19
C SER A 235 -1.13 -30.38 46.23
N HIS A 236 -0.10 -31.15 45.87
CA HIS A 236 0.46 -32.17 46.78
C HIS A 236 1.09 -31.53 48.03
N PHE A 237 1.71 -30.36 47.88
CA PHE A 237 2.22 -29.60 49.01
C PHE A 237 1.13 -29.20 50.01
N LEU A 238 -0.06 -28.80 49.52
CA LEU A 238 -1.20 -28.50 50.39
C LEU A 238 -1.71 -29.75 51.13
N GLU A 239 -1.67 -30.93 50.51
CA GLU A 239 -1.97 -32.21 51.18
C GLU A 239 -0.97 -32.51 52.30
N LEU A 240 0.33 -32.27 52.06
CA LEU A 240 1.36 -32.44 53.08
C LEU A 240 1.16 -31.49 54.27
N LEU A 241 0.71 -30.25 54.03
CA LEU A 241 0.35 -29.32 55.10
C LEU A 241 -0.83 -29.83 55.94
N LEU A 242 -1.87 -30.39 55.31
CA LEU A 242 -2.98 -31.05 56.00
C LEU A 242 -2.50 -32.22 56.85
N ASP A 243 -1.65 -33.08 56.31
CA ASP A 243 -1.10 -34.21 57.05
C ASP A 243 -0.29 -33.78 58.26
N CYS A 244 0.55 -32.75 58.14
CA CYS A 244 1.28 -32.20 59.28
C CYS A 244 0.34 -31.63 60.35
N SER A 245 -0.74 -30.96 59.95
CA SER A 245 -1.71 -30.38 60.89
C SER A 245 -2.38 -31.42 61.80
N LYS A 246 -2.50 -32.69 61.37
CA LYS A 246 -3.11 -33.76 62.17
C LYS A 246 -2.30 -34.11 63.41
N LEU A 247 -1.02 -33.73 63.45
CA LEU A 247 -0.14 -33.90 64.60
C LEU A 247 -0.45 -32.90 65.72
N ASP A 248 -1.23 -31.85 65.43
CA ASP A 248 -1.63 -30.86 66.41
C ASP A 248 -3.13 -30.97 66.74
N SER A 249 -3.44 -31.40 67.96
CA SER A 249 -4.81 -31.58 68.44
C SER A 249 -5.63 -30.28 68.54
N THR A 250 -4.99 -29.11 68.44
CA THR A 250 -5.64 -27.80 68.57
C THR A 250 -6.16 -27.24 67.24
N ILE A 251 -5.77 -27.83 66.10
CA ILE A 251 -6.18 -27.39 64.77
C ILE A 251 -7.49 -28.06 64.36
N ASP A 252 -8.50 -27.26 64.04
CA ASP A 252 -9.73 -27.77 63.42
C ASP A 252 -9.46 -28.17 61.97
N GLN A 253 -9.35 -29.49 61.76
CA GLN A 253 -9.08 -30.11 60.48
C GLN A 253 -10.12 -29.78 59.41
N THR A 254 -11.37 -29.56 59.79
CA THR A 254 -12.46 -29.28 58.85
C THR A 254 -12.34 -27.86 58.32
N ILE A 255 -12.13 -26.90 59.23
CA ILE A 255 -11.95 -25.49 58.87
C ILE A 255 -10.66 -25.30 58.06
N TYR A 256 -9.57 -25.97 58.47
CA TYR A 256 -8.29 -25.85 57.77
C TYR A 256 -8.35 -26.47 56.36
N ALA A 257 -9.00 -27.62 56.19
CA ALA A 257 -9.26 -28.20 54.87
C ALA A 257 -10.18 -27.32 54.00
N GLU A 258 -11.19 -26.69 54.59
CA GLU A 258 -12.06 -25.75 53.88
C GLU A 258 -11.28 -24.52 53.39
N GLN A 259 -10.39 -23.96 54.21
CA GLN A 259 -9.51 -22.85 53.82
C GLN A 259 -8.54 -23.24 52.69
N LEU A 260 -7.94 -24.43 52.77
CA LEU A 260 -7.05 -24.93 51.71
C LEU A 260 -7.80 -25.25 50.41
N SER A 261 -9.05 -25.69 50.49
CA SER A 261 -9.91 -25.93 49.33
C SER A 261 -10.25 -24.66 48.53
N GLN A 262 -10.01 -23.47 49.10
CA GLN A 262 -10.17 -22.19 48.41
C GLN A 262 -9.09 -21.95 47.35
N TRP A 263 -8.02 -22.77 47.31
CA TRP A 263 -7.10 -22.76 46.19
C TRP A 263 -7.77 -23.32 44.93
N GLY A 264 -8.22 -22.43 44.05
CA GLY A 264 -8.87 -22.77 42.79
C GLY A 264 -7.96 -23.38 41.71
N GLY A 265 -6.72 -23.73 42.05
CA GLY A 265 -5.73 -24.21 41.09
C GLY A 265 -5.15 -23.10 40.21
N TYR A 266 -3.97 -23.34 39.63
CA TYR A 266 -3.49 -22.56 38.50
C TYR A 266 -4.02 -23.16 37.20
N ASN A 267 -4.70 -22.34 36.39
CA ASN A 267 -5.11 -22.72 35.03
C ASN A 267 -4.21 -22.00 34.02
N ASP A 268 -3.43 -22.78 33.27
CA ASP A 268 -2.56 -22.20 32.25
C ASP A 268 -3.37 -21.60 31.11
N THR A 269 -3.08 -20.35 30.80
CA THR A 269 -3.73 -19.58 29.73
C THR A 269 -2.71 -18.97 28.77
N LEU A 270 -1.42 -19.31 28.88
CA LEU A 270 -0.37 -18.70 28.05
C LEU A 270 -0.61 -18.94 26.56
N ALA A 271 -0.86 -20.20 26.16
CA ALA A 271 -1.11 -20.55 24.77
C ALA A 271 -2.40 -19.90 24.23
N SER A 272 -3.49 -19.91 25.01
CA SER A 272 -4.77 -19.33 24.59
C SER A 272 -4.69 -17.81 24.45
N GLN A 273 -4.01 -17.12 25.38
CA GLN A 273 -3.79 -15.67 25.29
C GLN A 273 -3.00 -15.28 24.04
N LEU A 274 -1.99 -16.08 23.65
CA LEU A 274 -1.25 -15.85 22.42
C LEU A 274 -2.13 -16.02 21.18
N VAL A 275 -2.94 -17.08 21.12
CA VAL A 275 -3.86 -17.31 19.99
C VAL A 275 -4.89 -16.19 19.88
N THR A 276 -5.48 -15.75 20.99
CA THR A 276 -6.41 -14.61 21.00
C THR A 276 -5.75 -13.33 20.50
N GLY A 277 -4.53 -13.04 20.96
CA GLY A 277 -3.76 -11.88 20.50
C GLY A 277 -3.42 -11.95 19.00
N GLN A 278 -3.04 -13.13 18.50
CA GLN A 278 -2.76 -13.35 17.08
C GLN A 278 -4.00 -13.15 16.21
N SER A 279 -5.16 -13.66 16.63
CA SER A 279 -6.42 -13.46 15.92
C SER A 279 -6.75 -11.97 15.83
N LYS A 280 -6.65 -11.25 16.95
CA LYS A 280 -6.91 -9.80 16.96
C LYS A 280 -5.98 -9.03 16.02
N ASN A 281 -4.67 -9.35 16.03
CA ASN A 281 -3.73 -8.75 15.08
C ASN A 281 -4.09 -9.08 13.63
N HIS A 282 -4.43 -10.34 13.35
CA HIS A 282 -4.79 -10.78 12.01
C HIS A 282 -5.98 -9.98 11.47
N ASP A 283 -7.01 -9.77 12.27
CA ASP A 283 -8.19 -8.98 11.90
C ASP A 283 -7.82 -7.52 11.61
N GLN A 284 -6.98 -6.90 12.45
CA GLN A 284 -6.50 -5.52 12.25
C GLN A 284 -5.69 -5.36 10.96
N VAL A 285 -4.74 -6.27 10.72
CA VAL A 285 -3.88 -6.26 9.53
C VAL A 285 -4.70 -6.53 8.26
N SER A 286 -5.60 -7.51 8.30
CA SER A 286 -6.47 -7.88 7.17
C SER A 286 -7.40 -6.73 6.74
N ALA A 287 -7.94 -5.97 7.71
CA ALA A 287 -8.77 -4.80 7.42
C ALA A 287 -7.98 -3.72 6.65
N VAL A 288 -6.73 -3.46 7.03
CA VAL A 288 -5.85 -2.51 6.35
C VAL A 288 -5.41 -3.03 4.98
N GLU A 289 -5.03 -4.30 4.88
CA GLU A 289 -4.69 -4.96 3.61
C GLU A 289 -5.81 -4.87 2.58
N THR A 290 -7.05 -5.14 3.01
CA THR A 290 -8.22 -5.09 2.12
C THR A 290 -8.34 -3.72 1.47
N LYS A 291 -8.18 -2.64 2.26
CA LYS A 291 -8.22 -1.26 1.76
C LYS A 291 -7.04 -0.95 0.83
N MET A 292 -5.84 -1.43 1.17
CA MET A 292 -4.66 -1.32 0.32
C MET A 292 -4.86 -2.01 -1.03
N ILE A 293 -5.45 -3.21 -1.06
CA ILE A 293 -5.75 -3.96 -2.28
C ILE A 293 -6.78 -3.20 -3.13
N THR A 294 -7.85 -2.70 -2.51
CA THR A 294 -8.85 -1.86 -3.21
C THR A 294 -8.20 -0.65 -3.86
N TYR A 295 -7.38 0.09 -3.10
CA TYR A 295 -6.65 1.23 -3.63
C TYR A 295 -5.66 0.86 -4.73
N TYR A 296 -4.90 -0.21 -4.55
CA TYR A 296 -3.95 -0.72 -5.54
C TYR A 296 -4.64 -1.04 -6.88
N ASN A 297 -5.81 -1.69 -6.83
CA ASN A 297 -6.60 -1.97 -8.03
C ASN A 297 -7.11 -0.69 -8.67
N LEU A 298 -7.68 0.25 -7.89
CA LEU A 298 -8.10 1.56 -8.39
C LEU A 298 -6.94 2.33 -9.04
N GLN A 299 -5.78 2.33 -8.39
CA GLN A 299 -4.56 2.95 -8.90
C GLN A 299 -4.17 2.32 -10.24
N LYS A 300 -4.15 0.98 -10.31
CA LYS A 300 -3.82 0.25 -11.53
C LYS A 300 -4.79 0.57 -12.67
N GLU A 301 -6.10 0.53 -12.41
CA GLU A 301 -7.14 0.85 -13.40
C GLU A 301 -7.04 2.30 -13.87
N THR A 302 -6.87 3.24 -12.94
CA THR A 302 -6.75 4.67 -13.25
C THR A 302 -5.49 4.95 -14.08
N LEU A 303 -4.35 4.32 -13.74
CA LEU A 303 -3.10 4.44 -14.49
C LEU A 303 -3.16 3.75 -15.87
N GLU A 304 -3.83 2.61 -15.99
CA GLU A 304 -4.03 1.93 -17.27
C GLU A 304 -4.93 2.75 -18.20
N LYS A 305 -6.02 3.33 -17.67
CA LYS A 305 -6.83 4.31 -18.39
C LYS A 305 -6.02 5.51 -18.84
N TYR A 306 -5.12 6.06 -18.00
CA TYR A 306 -4.23 7.16 -18.45
C TYR A 306 -3.36 6.79 -19.65
N VAL A 307 -2.82 5.58 -19.73
CA VAL A 307 -2.01 5.13 -20.88
C VAL A 307 -2.86 4.98 -22.16
N ILE A 308 -4.15 4.65 -22.02
CA ILE A 308 -5.07 4.46 -23.15
C ILE A 308 -5.69 5.80 -23.58
N GLU A 309 -5.94 6.71 -22.64
CA GLU A 309 -6.78 7.90 -22.84
C GLU A 309 -6.05 9.24 -22.75
N SER A 310 -4.78 9.29 -22.33
CA SER A 310 -3.93 10.48 -22.43
C SER A 310 -3.84 10.93 -23.89
N ARG A 311 -4.42 12.10 -24.19
CA ARG A 311 -4.62 12.58 -25.56
C ARG A 311 -3.61 13.70 -25.84
N GLY A 312 -2.66 13.43 -26.74
CA GLY A 312 -1.72 14.48 -27.19
C GLY A 312 -2.42 15.62 -27.92
N LEU A 313 -1.74 16.76 -28.10
CA LEU A 313 -2.28 17.96 -28.78
C LEU A 313 -2.98 17.64 -30.11
N GLY A 314 -2.43 16.72 -30.90
CA GLY A 314 -2.98 16.31 -32.19
C GLY A 314 -4.40 15.73 -32.09
N PHE A 315 -4.71 15.01 -31.01
CA PHE A 315 -6.08 14.52 -30.77
C PHE A 315 -7.05 15.68 -30.62
N TYR A 316 -6.73 16.66 -29.75
CA TYR A 316 -7.61 17.79 -29.49
C TYR A 316 -7.74 18.72 -30.69
N LEU A 317 -6.68 18.92 -31.46
CA LEU A 317 -6.74 19.64 -32.73
C LEU A 317 -7.75 18.98 -33.68
N ASN A 318 -7.62 17.68 -33.93
CA ASN A 318 -8.52 16.93 -34.81
C ASN A 318 -9.97 16.98 -34.33
N ARG A 319 -10.19 16.85 -33.02
CA ARG A 319 -11.54 16.90 -32.45
C ARG A 319 -12.17 18.29 -32.61
N MET A 320 -11.40 19.35 -32.38
CA MET A 320 -11.89 20.72 -32.54
C MET A 320 -12.16 21.08 -34.00
N TYR A 321 -11.34 20.60 -34.95
CA TYR A 321 -11.67 20.71 -36.37
C TYR A 321 -12.98 20.01 -36.70
N SER A 322 -13.22 18.83 -36.14
CA SER A 322 -14.48 18.11 -36.35
C SER A 322 -15.68 18.87 -35.79
N TYR A 323 -15.56 19.53 -34.64
CA TYR A 323 -16.66 20.33 -34.09
C TYR A 323 -16.94 21.60 -34.90
N LEU A 324 -15.91 22.22 -35.47
CA LEU A 324 -16.05 23.46 -36.24
C LEU A 324 -16.18 23.23 -37.75
N SER A 325 -16.32 22.00 -38.23
CA SER A 325 -16.32 21.68 -39.67
C SER A 325 -17.37 22.46 -40.44
N ASP A 326 -18.57 22.62 -39.88
CA ASP A 326 -19.66 23.34 -40.53
C ASP A 326 -19.37 24.83 -40.68
N TYR A 327 -18.64 25.43 -39.75
CA TYR A 327 -18.19 26.82 -39.87
C TYR A 327 -17.18 26.97 -41.01
N TYR A 328 -16.23 26.04 -41.14
CA TYR A 328 -15.31 26.00 -42.29
C TYR A 328 -16.05 25.76 -43.62
N ASN A 329 -17.08 24.90 -43.63
CA ASN A 329 -17.92 24.68 -44.80
C ASN A 329 -18.69 25.94 -45.20
N THR A 330 -19.24 26.69 -44.22
CA THR A 330 -19.89 27.98 -44.47
C THR A 330 -18.93 28.98 -45.08
N VAL A 331 -17.72 29.15 -44.54
CA VAL A 331 -16.69 30.04 -45.12
C VAL A 331 -16.38 29.64 -46.57
N THR A 332 -16.27 28.34 -46.85
CA THR A 332 -15.99 27.81 -48.19
C THR A 332 -17.14 28.08 -49.16
N ALA A 333 -18.39 27.84 -48.75
CA ALA A 333 -19.58 28.12 -49.56
C ALA A 333 -19.70 29.63 -49.86
N THR A 334 -19.55 30.48 -48.84
CA THR A 334 -19.56 31.94 -49.02
C THR A 334 -18.45 32.41 -49.97
N SER A 335 -17.28 31.77 -49.94
CA SER A 335 -16.19 32.06 -50.89
C SER A 335 -16.51 31.65 -52.32
N ALA A 336 -17.23 30.54 -52.53
CA ALA A 336 -17.62 30.10 -53.87
C ALA A 336 -18.65 31.05 -54.49
N ASP A 337 -19.56 31.57 -53.67
CA ASP A 337 -20.55 32.57 -54.07
C ASP A 337 -19.94 33.97 -54.30
N ASN A 338 -18.73 34.23 -53.75
CA ASN A 338 -18.06 35.54 -53.77
C ASN A 338 -16.57 35.44 -54.14
N PRO A 339 -16.22 35.10 -55.39
CA PRO A 339 -14.83 34.80 -55.81
C PRO A 339 -13.86 36.00 -55.82
N GLY A 340 -14.28 37.20 -55.40
CA GLY A 340 -13.49 38.44 -55.45
C GLY A 340 -12.75 38.82 -54.16
N ASP A 341 -13.13 38.29 -52.99
CA ASP A 341 -12.68 38.79 -51.67
C ASP A 341 -11.87 37.77 -50.86
N ALA A 342 -10.80 37.24 -51.48
CA ALA A 342 -9.91 36.26 -50.87
C ALA A 342 -9.31 36.73 -49.53
N ALA A 343 -9.15 38.04 -49.31
CA ALA A 343 -8.65 38.58 -48.04
C ALA A 343 -9.63 38.36 -46.86
N CYS A 344 -10.93 38.58 -47.08
CA CYS A 344 -11.96 38.35 -46.06
C CYS A 344 -12.07 36.85 -45.71
N VAL A 345 -12.03 35.99 -46.72
CA VAL A 345 -12.06 34.52 -46.57
C VAL A 345 -10.82 34.01 -45.82
N ASN A 346 -9.63 34.50 -46.18
CA ASN A 346 -8.39 34.15 -45.48
C ASN A 346 -8.40 34.60 -44.01
N SER A 347 -8.97 35.77 -43.72
CA SER A 347 -9.11 36.28 -42.34
C SER A 347 -10.06 35.40 -41.52
N ALA A 348 -11.20 35.01 -42.09
CA ALA A 348 -12.16 34.11 -41.42
C ALA A 348 -11.55 32.73 -41.13
N ASN A 349 -10.84 32.15 -42.11
CA ASN A 349 -10.12 30.88 -41.93
C ASN A 349 -9.03 30.99 -40.85
N ALA A 350 -8.27 32.09 -40.83
CA ALA A 350 -7.26 32.33 -39.79
C ALA A 350 -7.89 32.48 -38.40
N ALA A 351 -9.04 33.14 -38.29
CA ALA A 351 -9.79 33.27 -37.04
C ALA A 351 -10.29 31.91 -36.53
N LEU A 352 -10.92 31.10 -37.40
CA LEU A 352 -11.35 29.74 -37.04
C LEU A 352 -10.17 28.85 -36.65
N GLN A 353 -9.03 28.97 -37.34
CA GLN A 353 -7.82 28.24 -37.01
C GLN A 353 -7.29 28.62 -35.62
N SER A 354 -7.33 29.91 -35.28
CA SER A 354 -6.94 30.42 -33.97
C SER A 354 -7.84 29.86 -32.86
N VAL A 355 -9.16 29.74 -33.10
CA VAL A 355 -10.10 29.11 -32.17
C VAL A 355 -9.74 27.64 -31.95
N VAL A 356 -9.51 26.88 -33.02
CA VAL A 356 -9.10 25.46 -32.94
C VAL A 356 -7.84 25.29 -32.09
N ILE A 357 -6.79 26.06 -32.37
CA ILE A 357 -5.50 25.96 -31.66
C ILE A 357 -5.66 26.33 -30.18
N THR A 358 -6.36 27.43 -29.89
CA THR A 358 -6.55 27.93 -28.52
C THR A 358 -7.31 26.92 -27.67
N VAL A 359 -8.41 26.38 -28.19
CA VAL A 359 -9.24 25.42 -27.47
C VAL A 359 -8.55 24.07 -27.33
N ALA A 360 -7.82 23.62 -28.36
CA ALA A 360 -7.04 22.39 -28.27
C ALA A 360 -5.93 22.49 -27.22
N SER A 361 -5.24 23.63 -27.16
CA SER A 361 -4.20 23.89 -26.15
C SER A 361 -4.76 23.97 -24.74
N LYS A 362 -5.94 24.59 -24.58
CA LYS A 362 -6.64 24.64 -23.29
C LYS A 362 -7.10 23.26 -22.84
N SER A 363 -7.63 22.45 -23.76
CA SER A 363 -8.00 21.05 -23.49
C SER A 363 -6.81 20.21 -23.06
N LEU A 364 -5.67 20.34 -23.76
CA LEU A 364 -4.43 19.68 -23.36
C LEU A 364 -3.96 20.13 -21.97
N SER A 365 -4.08 21.42 -21.66
CA SER A 365 -3.68 21.94 -20.34
C SER A 365 -4.53 21.35 -19.22
N CYS A 366 -5.85 21.24 -19.39
CA CYS A 366 -6.73 20.58 -18.41
C CYS A 366 -6.39 19.09 -18.27
N ASP A 367 -6.10 18.39 -19.38
CA ASP A 367 -5.70 16.97 -19.34
C ASP A 367 -4.45 16.78 -18.47
N LEU A 368 -3.41 17.58 -18.76
CA LEU A 368 -2.15 17.56 -18.00
C LEU A 368 -2.34 17.92 -16.53
N GLU A 369 -3.18 18.90 -16.21
CA GLU A 369 -3.50 19.28 -14.83
C GLU A 369 -4.19 18.13 -14.07
N ILE A 370 -5.17 17.48 -14.69
CA ILE A 370 -5.91 16.38 -14.07
C ILE A 370 -5.01 15.17 -13.87
N VAL A 371 -4.20 14.82 -14.87
CA VAL A 371 -3.16 13.78 -14.75
C VAL A 371 -2.20 14.12 -13.60
N GLY A 372 -1.74 15.37 -13.51
CA GLY A 372 -0.85 15.84 -12.45
C GLY A 372 -1.46 15.71 -11.06
N ASN A 373 -2.70 16.21 -10.88
CA ASN A 373 -3.44 16.16 -9.62
C ASN A 373 -3.69 14.71 -9.17
N THR A 374 -4.04 13.82 -10.10
CA THR A 374 -4.22 12.40 -9.80
C THR A 374 -2.90 11.73 -9.41
N LYS A 375 -1.80 11.98 -10.13
CA LYS A 375 -0.46 11.47 -9.77
C LYS A 375 -0.07 11.91 -8.35
N GLN A 376 -0.33 13.18 -7.99
CA GLN A 376 -0.08 13.70 -6.65
C GLN A 376 -0.93 13.00 -5.58
N MET A 377 -2.24 12.85 -5.82
CA MET A 377 -3.15 12.22 -4.87
C MET A 377 -2.83 10.73 -4.68
N MET A 378 -2.48 10.01 -5.75
CA MET A 378 -1.97 8.64 -5.65
C MET A 378 -0.72 8.58 -4.78
N SER A 379 0.25 9.48 -5.00
CA SER A 379 1.47 9.51 -4.19
C SER A 379 1.18 9.77 -2.71
N GLN A 380 0.18 10.59 -2.38
CA GLN A 380 -0.22 10.85 -0.99
C GLN A 380 -0.78 9.58 -0.34
N ILE A 381 -1.72 8.90 -1.01
CA ILE A 381 -2.31 7.66 -0.49
C ILE A 381 -1.25 6.55 -0.33
N VAL A 382 -0.33 6.42 -1.27
CA VAL A 382 0.83 5.50 -1.14
C VAL A 382 1.67 5.84 0.09
N GLY A 383 1.89 7.13 0.37
CA GLY A 383 2.59 7.60 1.57
C GLY A 383 1.86 7.22 2.86
N ASP A 384 0.54 7.40 2.91
CA ASP A 384 -0.28 7.06 4.08
C ASP A 384 -0.27 5.55 4.35
N PHE A 385 -0.41 4.73 3.30
CA PHE A 385 -0.29 3.28 3.42
C PHE A 385 1.12 2.83 3.76
N SER A 386 2.17 3.49 3.24
CA SER A 386 3.56 3.20 3.60
C SER A 386 3.81 3.41 5.10
N TYR A 387 3.23 4.47 5.68
CA TYR A 387 3.30 4.72 7.11
C TYR A 387 2.61 3.61 7.92
N LEU A 388 1.37 3.22 7.56
CA LEU A 388 0.66 2.12 8.22
C LEU A 388 1.44 0.80 8.10
N ASN A 389 2.00 0.52 6.93
CA ASN A 389 2.85 -0.66 6.68
C ASN A 389 4.12 -0.69 7.53
N ALA A 390 4.68 0.46 7.89
CA ALA A 390 5.84 0.51 8.78
C ALA A 390 5.48 0.16 10.23
N LEU A 391 4.22 0.39 10.66
CA LEU A 391 3.75 0.11 12.01
C LEU A 391 3.27 -1.33 12.20
N MET A 392 2.58 -1.90 11.21
CA MET A 392 1.97 -3.24 11.30
C MET A 392 2.94 -4.35 11.79
N PRO A 393 4.18 -4.45 11.30
CA PRO A 393 5.14 -5.45 11.80
C PRO A 393 5.43 -5.37 13.30
N ALA A 394 5.33 -4.18 13.90
CA ALA A 394 5.63 -3.96 15.32
C ALA A 394 4.45 -4.26 16.25
N ILE A 395 3.23 -4.25 15.72
CA ILE A 395 2.00 -4.51 16.49
C ILE A 395 1.51 -5.96 16.38
N GLY A 396 2.19 -6.80 15.59
CA GLY A 396 1.86 -8.22 15.40
C GLY A 396 2.52 -9.17 16.40
N ASN A 397 2.98 -10.33 15.92
CA ASN A 397 3.60 -11.35 16.78
C ASN A 397 4.75 -10.80 17.64
N ALA A 398 5.52 -9.84 17.12
CA ALA A 398 6.57 -9.17 17.87
C ALA A 398 6.06 -8.46 19.13
N ALA A 399 4.85 -7.86 19.11
CA ALA A 399 4.24 -7.23 20.28
C ALA A 399 3.88 -8.26 21.36
N LEU A 400 3.27 -9.39 20.95
CA LEU A 400 2.93 -10.50 21.86
C LEU A 400 4.18 -11.06 22.55
N LEU A 401 5.23 -11.32 21.77
CA LEU A 401 6.50 -11.82 22.28
C LEU A 401 7.19 -10.80 23.20
N ASN A 402 7.04 -9.51 22.91
CA ASN A 402 7.53 -8.45 23.81
C ASN A 402 6.78 -8.39 25.14
N CYS A 403 5.51 -8.77 25.19
CA CYS A 403 4.79 -8.93 26.45
C CYS A 403 5.40 -10.05 27.29
N ILE A 404 5.67 -11.21 26.69
CA ILE A 404 6.37 -12.33 27.36
C ILE A 404 7.76 -11.89 27.82
N ARG A 405 8.51 -11.19 26.96
CA ARG A 405 9.82 -10.63 27.30
C ARG A 405 9.75 -9.72 28.53
N ARG A 406 8.66 -8.99 28.75
CA ARG A 406 8.48 -8.12 29.93
C ARG A 406 8.08 -8.88 31.20
N GLY A 407 7.93 -10.21 31.14
CA GLY A 407 7.57 -11.04 32.28
C GLY A 407 6.07 -11.35 32.40
N TYR A 408 5.25 -10.93 31.44
CA TYR A 408 3.84 -11.33 31.38
C TYR A 408 3.77 -12.75 30.81
N VAL A 409 3.76 -13.76 31.68
CA VAL A 409 3.83 -15.18 31.28
C VAL A 409 2.64 -15.98 31.81
N PHE A 410 2.58 -16.23 33.11
CA PHE A 410 1.63 -17.20 33.66
C PHE A 410 0.37 -16.59 34.25
N ALA A 411 0.39 -15.33 34.67
CA ALA A 411 -0.79 -14.71 35.26
C ALA A 411 -1.93 -14.55 34.22
N PRO A 412 -3.19 -14.88 34.57
CA PRO A 412 -4.32 -14.79 33.65
C PRO A 412 -4.45 -13.41 33.01
N ASN A 413 -4.76 -13.37 31.72
CA ASN A 413 -4.98 -12.16 30.93
C ASN A 413 -3.79 -11.18 30.86
N THR A 414 -2.61 -11.50 31.39
CA THR A 414 -1.50 -10.54 31.41
C THR A 414 -0.88 -10.27 30.04
N VAL A 415 -0.71 -11.30 29.21
CA VAL A 415 -0.27 -11.15 27.81
C VAL A 415 -1.36 -10.44 27.01
N GLY A 416 -2.62 -10.85 27.20
CA GLY A 416 -3.77 -10.23 26.53
C GLY A 416 -3.91 -8.73 26.85
N ASN A 417 -3.81 -8.34 28.12
CA ASN A 417 -3.88 -6.95 28.56
C ASN A 417 -2.71 -6.11 28.03
N CYS A 418 -1.49 -6.65 28.10
CA CYS A 418 -0.31 -5.99 27.54
C CYS A 418 -0.46 -5.77 26.03
N PHE A 419 -0.94 -6.77 25.29
CA PHE A 419 -1.17 -6.66 23.85
C PHE A 419 -2.30 -5.69 23.51
N ASN A 420 -3.39 -5.69 24.28
CA ASN A 420 -4.52 -4.80 24.07
C ASN A 420 -4.13 -3.32 24.12
N LEU A 421 -3.20 -2.94 24.99
CA LEU A 421 -2.69 -1.56 25.05
C LEU A 421 -1.95 -1.17 23.76
N ILE A 422 -1.14 -2.08 23.20
CA ILE A 422 -0.39 -1.84 21.96
C ILE A 422 -1.35 -1.78 20.77
N SER A 423 -2.28 -2.74 20.71
CA SER A 423 -3.32 -2.83 19.68
C SER A 423 -4.22 -1.58 19.66
N TRP A 424 -4.57 -1.03 20.84
CA TRP A 424 -5.36 0.20 20.94
C TRP A 424 -4.63 1.44 20.43
N GLN A 425 -3.32 1.55 20.68
CA GLN A 425 -2.51 2.65 20.13
C GLN A 425 -2.49 2.62 18.60
N PHE A 426 -2.43 1.44 17.99
CA PHE A 426 -2.54 1.30 16.54
C PHE A 426 -3.91 1.71 16.02
N ASP A 427 -5.00 1.28 16.69
CA ASP A 427 -6.36 1.61 16.26
C ASP A 427 -6.56 3.13 16.19
N ILE A 428 -6.10 3.88 17.19
CA ILE A 428 -6.17 5.35 17.18
C ILE A 428 -5.47 5.93 15.93
N VAL A 429 -4.23 5.51 15.68
CA VAL A 429 -3.43 6.00 14.55
C VAL A 429 -4.05 5.58 13.21
N ASN A 430 -4.63 4.38 13.14
CA ASN A 430 -5.28 3.86 11.96
C ASN A 430 -6.58 4.63 11.67
N THR A 431 -7.42 4.91 12.67
CA THR A 431 -8.69 5.62 12.49
C THR A 431 -8.49 7.00 11.85
N ASP A 432 -7.54 7.80 12.35
CA ASP A 432 -7.29 9.14 11.81
C ASP A 432 -6.85 9.09 10.34
N ARG A 433 -5.98 8.14 9.99
CA ARG A 433 -5.46 7.97 8.63
C ARG A 433 -6.48 7.34 7.70
N ASP A 434 -7.33 6.47 8.22
CA ASP A 434 -8.34 5.78 7.43
C ASP A 434 -9.36 6.75 6.84
N ALA A 435 -9.78 7.75 7.63
CA ALA A 435 -10.69 8.78 7.16
C ALA A 435 -10.09 9.61 6.01
N ASP A 436 -8.81 9.98 6.11
CA ASP A 436 -8.08 10.74 5.10
C ASP A 436 -7.84 9.91 3.83
N ILE A 437 -7.44 8.64 3.97
CA ILE A 437 -7.31 7.69 2.85
C ILE A 437 -8.66 7.53 2.16
N ALA A 438 -9.74 7.28 2.90
CA ALA A 438 -11.07 7.07 2.34
C ALA A 438 -11.55 8.31 1.56
N ALA A 439 -11.31 9.52 2.07
CA ALA A 439 -11.65 10.76 1.39
C ALA A 439 -10.90 10.90 0.06
N LYS A 440 -9.58 10.68 0.04
CA LYS A 440 -8.75 10.74 -1.18
C LYS A 440 -9.13 9.67 -2.19
N VAL A 441 -9.37 8.42 -1.73
CA VAL A 441 -9.83 7.32 -2.59
C VAL A 441 -11.19 7.63 -3.21
N ALA A 442 -12.11 8.25 -2.46
CA ALA A 442 -13.41 8.66 -2.98
C ALA A 442 -13.28 9.74 -4.07
N VAL A 443 -12.38 10.72 -3.89
CA VAL A 443 -12.09 11.73 -4.92
C VAL A 443 -11.49 11.09 -6.17
N LEU A 444 -10.51 10.19 -6.03
CA LEU A 444 -9.94 9.45 -7.16
C LEU A 444 -11.01 8.63 -7.90
N THR A 445 -11.86 7.92 -7.16
CA THR A 445 -12.99 7.18 -7.75
C THR A 445 -13.96 8.14 -8.46
N GLY A 446 -14.19 9.33 -7.92
CA GLY A 446 -14.98 10.38 -8.55
C GLY A 446 -14.37 10.88 -9.86
N TYR A 447 -13.05 11.11 -9.91
CA TYR A 447 -12.34 11.46 -11.13
C TYR A 447 -12.39 10.32 -12.15
N GLU A 448 -12.16 9.08 -11.73
CA GLU A 448 -12.25 7.90 -12.59
C GLU A 448 -13.67 7.71 -13.17
N ARG A 449 -14.71 8.17 -12.48
CA ARG A 449 -16.09 8.17 -13.02
C ARG A 449 -16.44 9.36 -13.90
N SER A 450 -15.92 10.56 -13.61
CA SER A 450 -16.35 11.82 -14.24
C SER A 450 -15.42 12.32 -15.35
N PHE A 451 -14.12 12.12 -15.21
CA PHE A 451 -13.14 12.45 -16.24
C PHE A 451 -13.28 11.54 -17.47
N PHE A 452 -13.67 10.28 -17.23
CA PHE A 452 -13.83 9.26 -18.26
C PHE A 452 -15.29 9.08 -18.75
N SER A 453 -16.25 9.94 -18.35
CA SER A 453 -17.68 9.78 -18.71
C SER A 453 -18.06 10.25 -20.13
N GLY A 454 -17.14 10.19 -21.08
CA GLY A 454 -17.48 10.24 -22.52
C GLY A 454 -17.57 11.63 -23.16
N SER A 455 -17.07 12.70 -22.54
CA SER A 455 -16.79 13.95 -23.28
C SER A 455 -15.40 13.89 -23.88
N ASP A 456 -15.24 14.21 -25.17
CA ASP A 456 -13.92 14.23 -25.80
C ASP A 456 -13.04 15.41 -25.36
N LEU A 457 -13.56 16.29 -24.51
CA LEU A 457 -12.89 17.48 -24.02
C LEU A 457 -12.82 17.47 -22.47
N PRO A 458 -11.63 17.38 -21.86
CA PRO A 458 -11.45 17.27 -20.41
C PRO A 458 -11.91 18.52 -19.63
N CYS A 459 -11.99 19.70 -20.27
CA CYS A 459 -12.57 20.92 -19.69
C CYS A 459 -14.08 21.08 -20.00
N GLY A 460 -14.72 20.08 -20.60
CA GLY A 460 -16.16 20.01 -20.83
C GLY A 460 -16.78 21.04 -21.79
N GLY A 461 -18.10 21.22 -21.64
CA GLY A 461 -18.95 22.01 -22.54
C GLY A 461 -18.79 23.53 -22.47
N THR A 462 -18.14 24.10 -21.44
CA THR A 462 -17.86 25.55 -21.38
C THR A 462 -16.83 25.96 -22.43
N THR A 463 -15.83 25.11 -22.66
CA THR A 463 -14.79 25.36 -23.66
C THR A 463 -15.35 25.18 -25.07
N LEU A 464 -16.21 24.18 -25.28
CA LEU A 464 -16.89 23.96 -26.56
C LEU A 464 -17.89 25.07 -26.89
N LYS A 465 -18.70 25.52 -25.91
CA LYS A 465 -19.61 26.67 -26.08
C LYS A 465 -18.84 27.95 -26.44
N ALA A 466 -17.71 28.20 -25.77
CA ALA A 466 -16.86 29.34 -26.11
C ALA A 466 -16.25 29.21 -27.52
N ALA A 467 -15.92 27.99 -27.95
CA ALA A 467 -15.41 27.73 -29.30
C ALA A 467 -16.48 28.05 -30.37
N TYR A 468 -17.72 27.59 -30.16
CA TYR A 468 -18.83 27.91 -31.06
C TYR A 468 -19.10 29.41 -31.11
N LEU A 469 -19.17 30.09 -29.96
CA LEU A 469 -19.36 31.54 -29.92
C LEU A 469 -18.24 32.29 -30.67
N ALA A 470 -16.98 31.88 -30.49
CA ALA A 470 -15.86 32.49 -31.22
C ALA A 470 -15.90 32.20 -32.72
N ALA A 471 -16.40 31.02 -33.13
CA ALA A 471 -16.60 30.67 -34.53
C ALA A 471 -17.76 31.45 -35.18
N GLU A 472 -18.85 31.71 -34.44
CA GLU A 472 -19.94 32.59 -34.86
C GLU A 472 -19.44 34.03 -35.07
N VAL A 473 -18.59 34.54 -34.17
CA VAL A 473 -17.94 35.85 -34.35
C VAL A 473 -17.08 35.89 -35.62
N ALA A 474 -16.34 34.82 -35.92
CA ALA A 474 -15.55 34.75 -37.16
C ALA A 474 -16.42 34.79 -38.42
N LEU A 475 -17.61 34.18 -38.40
CA LEU A 475 -18.57 34.24 -39.51
C LEU A 475 -19.22 35.63 -39.62
N TYR A 476 -19.53 36.27 -38.49
CA TYR A 476 -20.06 37.64 -38.47
C TYR A 476 -19.03 38.63 -39.05
N ASP A 477 -17.76 38.49 -38.67
CA ASP A 477 -16.68 39.34 -39.19
C ASP A 477 -16.46 39.10 -40.69
N LEU A 478 -16.64 37.86 -41.18
CA LEU A 478 -16.65 37.56 -42.62
C LEU A 478 -17.79 38.30 -43.33
N GLN A 479 -19.02 38.19 -42.83
CA GLN A 479 -20.19 38.88 -43.39
C GLN A 479 -19.95 40.39 -43.48
N ARG A 480 -19.46 40.98 -42.37
CA ARG A 480 -19.15 42.41 -42.30
C ARG A 480 -18.04 42.80 -43.27
N CYS A 481 -16.98 41.99 -43.38
CA CYS A 481 -15.88 42.25 -44.31
C CYS A 481 -16.39 42.29 -45.76
N LEU A 482 -17.20 41.30 -46.16
CA LEU A 482 -17.81 41.22 -47.49
C LEU A 482 -18.77 42.40 -47.76
N TYR A 483 -19.57 42.80 -46.78
CA TYR A 483 -20.44 43.97 -46.92
C TYR A 483 -19.64 45.25 -47.17
N ILE A 484 -18.52 45.44 -46.45
CA ILE A 484 -17.66 46.62 -46.62
C ILE A 484 -16.99 46.61 -48.01
N THR A 485 -16.57 45.44 -48.51
CA THR A 485 -15.84 45.34 -49.78
C THR A 485 -16.76 45.44 -51.00
N THR A 486 -17.99 44.93 -50.93
CA THR A 486 -18.88 44.85 -52.11
C THR A 486 -20.16 45.71 -52.03
N GLY A 487 -20.52 46.20 -50.83
CA GLY A 487 -21.75 46.96 -50.59
C GLY A 487 -23.05 46.14 -50.61
N THR A 488 -22.95 44.81 -50.65
CA THR A 488 -24.11 43.89 -50.70
C THR A 488 -24.28 43.18 -49.36
N ASP A 489 -25.51 43.04 -48.86
CA ASP A 489 -25.80 42.28 -47.64
C ASP A 489 -25.79 40.78 -47.95
N TYR A 490 -24.91 40.02 -47.28
CA TYR A 490 -24.73 38.59 -47.49
C TYR A 490 -25.27 37.82 -46.30
N SER A 491 -26.16 36.84 -46.54
CA SER A 491 -26.62 35.94 -45.49
C SER A 491 -25.54 34.89 -45.17
N VAL A 492 -24.64 35.17 -44.22
CA VAL A 492 -23.76 34.14 -43.65
C VAL A 492 -24.56 33.41 -42.56
N THR A 493 -25.16 32.28 -42.92
CA THR A 493 -25.96 31.48 -41.98
C THR A 493 -25.07 30.80 -40.97
N THR A 494 -25.26 31.10 -39.68
CA THR A 494 -24.66 30.34 -38.58
C THR A 494 -25.19 28.91 -38.62
N PRO A 495 -24.32 27.88 -38.69
CA PRO A 495 -24.75 26.49 -38.61
C PRO A 495 -25.48 26.22 -37.29
N LEU A 496 -26.54 25.40 -37.31
CA LEU A 496 -27.14 24.89 -36.08
C LEU A 496 -26.11 24.02 -35.36
N PRO A 497 -25.81 24.25 -34.06
CA PRO A 497 -24.89 23.38 -33.34
C PRO A 497 -25.44 21.95 -33.35
N HIS A 498 -24.62 20.99 -33.80
CA HIS A 498 -24.98 19.57 -33.72
C HIS A 498 -25.37 19.22 -32.28
N HIS A 499 -26.51 18.54 -32.12
CA HIS A 499 -27.23 18.29 -30.87
C HIS A 499 -26.34 17.94 -29.66
N GLN A 500 -26.70 18.53 -28.51
CA GLN A 500 -26.12 18.36 -27.17
C GLN A 500 -26.05 16.90 -26.71
#